data_AF-A0A420HP29-F1
#
_entry.id   AF-A0A420HP29-F1
#
_cell.length_a   1.000
_cell.length_b   1.000
_cell.length_c   1.000
_cell.angle_alpha   90.00
_cell.angle_beta   90.00
_cell.angle_gamma   90.00
#
_symmetry.space_group_name_H-M   'P 1'
#
loop_
_entity.id
_entity.type
_entity.pdbx_description
1 polymer ?
#
loop_
_entity_poly.entity_id
_entity_poly.type
_entity_poly.pdbx_seq_one_letter_code
_entity_poly.pdbx_strand_id
1 'polypeptide(L)'
;MSSTGVSIEQARQRNFADSTTSTADVSPSSSPGRSLSSSSLSSISSTQDSSNKQQYGTLLDTKGNIFEVPDYTINDIRNAIPKHCFERSGIKGLGYVARDITSLALTFFIFNKYVTPENFPNSIVRACLWASYTFIQGLFGTGLWVLAHECGHQSFSTSKILNDTTGWICHSALLVPYFSWKISHGKHHKATGHMERDMVFVPKTREIYASRIGRLVNDLDELTEEAPLSTLFHSIAQQLIGWPLYLFANVTGHNYHENHPEGRGIGKSNGIGKGVNHFSHKSPLFESKDAGLILLSDLGVGLTVTALVMLSKMYGFHNILVWYIIPYLWVNHWLVAITYLQHTDPSLPHYTGSSWNYVRGAAATIDREFGFIGRTLFHEIIETHVLHHYVSTIPFYHAEEATEAIKTVMGKHYRSNTEGGSLGFLKSLWTTARWCQWVEPSEGAVGDGKGIYFFRNHNGLGQKPLKIREQ
;
A
#
# COMPACT_ATOMS: atom_id res chain seq x y z
N MET A 1 -31.14 56.40 3.81
CA MET A 1 -31.60 56.97 2.53
C MET A 1 -30.49 56.83 1.51
N SER A 2 -30.87 56.40 0.30
CA SER A 2 -30.10 56.29 -0.94
C SER A 2 -28.96 55.26 -1.05
N SER A 3 -29.30 54.18 -1.76
CA SER A 3 -28.39 53.44 -2.63
C SER A 3 -27.93 54.29 -3.81
N THR A 4 -26.77 53.97 -4.39
CA THR A 4 -26.55 53.88 -5.85
C THR A 4 -25.26 53.10 -6.10
N GLY A 5 -25.34 52.01 -6.88
CA GLY A 5 -24.19 51.27 -7.39
C GLY A 5 -23.72 51.80 -8.76
N VAL A 6 -22.64 51.20 -9.27
CA VAL A 6 -22.07 51.16 -10.65
C VAL A 6 -20.59 50.74 -10.50
N SER A 7 -19.91 49.93 -11.30
CA SER A 7 -20.23 48.88 -12.29
C SER A 7 -18.94 48.07 -12.52
N ILE A 8 -19.09 46.82 -12.97
CA ILE A 8 -18.02 45.90 -13.34
C ILE A 8 -17.41 46.34 -14.68
N GLU A 9 -16.28 47.06 -14.68
CA GLU A 9 -15.42 47.18 -15.87
C GLU A 9 -14.01 47.73 -15.58
N GLN A 10 -13.32 47.20 -14.55
CA GLN A 10 -11.91 47.54 -14.28
C GLN A 10 -11.07 46.33 -13.85
N ALA A 11 -11.32 45.18 -14.46
CA ALA A 11 -10.48 43.99 -14.29
C ALA A 11 -10.31 43.22 -15.61
N ARG A 12 -9.92 43.92 -16.67
CA ARG A 12 -9.42 43.30 -17.90
C ARG A 12 -8.35 44.19 -18.50
N GLN A 13 -7.22 43.56 -18.81
CA GLN A 13 -5.99 44.11 -19.41
C GLN A 13 -4.88 44.44 -18.41
N ARG A 14 -4.05 43.43 -18.13
CA ARG A 14 -2.60 43.57 -18.10
C ARG A 14 -1.95 42.20 -18.38
N ASN A 15 -1.26 42.18 -19.52
CA ASN A 15 -0.04 41.42 -19.82
C ASN A 15 -0.17 39.91 -20.06
N PHE A 16 -0.49 39.57 -21.31
CA PHE A 16 0.17 38.48 -22.02
C PHE A 16 1.62 38.90 -22.29
N ALA A 17 2.57 38.11 -21.79
CA ALA A 17 3.96 38.14 -22.24
C ALA A 17 4.51 36.71 -22.16
N ASP A 18 5.05 36.28 -23.29
CA ASP A 18 5.70 35.00 -23.52
C ASP A 18 6.78 34.68 -22.47
N SER A 19 6.71 33.50 -21.85
CA SER A 19 7.83 32.97 -21.08
C SER A 19 8.78 32.23 -22.01
N THR A 20 9.80 32.97 -22.41
CA THR A 20 10.98 32.54 -23.14
C THR A 20 11.72 31.38 -22.45
N THR A 21 12.24 30.52 -23.32
CA THR A 21 13.33 29.57 -23.11
C THR A 21 14.40 30.07 -22.14
N SER A 22 14.70 29.28 -21.10
CA SER A 22 15.88 29.49 -20.26
C SER A 22 17.12 29.01 -21.00
N THR A 23 17.95 29.98 -21.41
CA THR A 23 19.33 29.80 -21.82
C THR A 23 20.22 29.79 -20.58
N ALA A 24 21.03 28.73 -20.44
CA ALA A 24 22.22 28.75 -19.59
C ALA A 24 23.34 28.08 -20.40
N ASP A 25 24.11 28.90 -21.10
CA ASP A 25 25.34 28.50 -21.76
C ASP A 25 26.47 28.29 -20.74
N VAL A 26 27.01 27.08 -20.77
CA VAL A 26 28.42 26.68 -20.83
C VAL A 26 29.47 27.51 -20.08
N SER A 27 30.20 26.84 -19.17
CA SER A 27 31.66 26.98 -19.06
C SER A 27 32.31 25.61 -18.79
N PRO A 28 33.45 25.31 -19.42
CA PRO A 28 34.03 23.97 -19.43
C PRO A 28 34.94 23.76 -18.21
N SER A 29 34.74 22.66 -17.48
CA SER A 29 35.79 22.13 -16.61
C SER A 29 36.21 20.76 -17.13
N SER A 30 37.37 20.75 -17.76
CA SER A 30 38.12 19.57 -18.13
C SER A 30 38.45 18.76 -16.87
N SER A 31 37.73 17.67 -16.64
CA SER A 31 38.19 16.61 -15.73
C SER A 31 38.92 15.55 -16.55
N PRO A 32 40.19 15.23 -16.25
CA PRO A 32 40.90 14.19 -16.98
C PRO A 32 40.22 12.86 -16.72
N GLY A 33 39.85 12.16 -17.80
CA GLY A 33 39.32 10.80 -17.73
C GLY A 33 40.33 9.91 -17.02
N ARG A 34 40.01 9.52 -15.78
CA ARG A 34 40.70 8.41 -15.11
C ARG A 34 40.14 7.13 -15.71
N SER A 35 40.94 6.46 -16.52
CA SER A 35 40.82 5.03 -16.74
C SER A 35 40.89 4.34 -15.37
N LEU A 36 39.74 3.93 -14.85
CA LEU A 36 39.67 3.15 -13.60
C LEU A 36 40.25 1.77 -13.89
N SER A 37 41.46 1.54 -13.41
CA SER A 37 42.04 0.20 -13.32
C SER A 37 41.21 -0.66 -12.37
N SER A 38 41.14 -1.97 -12.62
CA SER A 38 40.46 -2.95 -11.76
C SER A 38 40.92 -2.92 -10.30
N SER A 39 42.12 -2.41 -10.04
CA SER A 39 42.67 -2.18 -8.69
C SER A 39 42.06 -0.99 -7.94
N SER A 40 41.47 0.00 -8.63
CA SER A 40 40.85 1.16 -8.00
C SER A 40 39.44 0.85 -7.49
N LEU A 41 38.72 -0.03 -8.19
CA LEU A 41 37.38 -0.52 -7.83
C LEU A 41 37.40 -1.33 -6.53
N SER A 42 38.41 -2.19 -6.34
CA SER A 42 38.56 -2.98 -5.11
C SER A 42 38.94 -2.13 -3.90
N SER A 43 39.72 -1.06 -4.07
CA SER A 43 40.02 -0.10 -3.00
C SER A 43 38.85 0.83 -2.63
N ILE A 44 37.98 1.17 -3.58
CA ILE A 44 36.75 1.92 -3.29
C ILE A 44 35.72 1.03 -2.58
N SER A 45 35.58 -0.23 -3.03
CA SER A 45 34.73 -1.23 -2.35
C SER A 45 35.19 -1.48 -0.92
N SER A 46 36.49 -1.64 -0.66
CA SER A 46 36.99 -1.88 0.70
C SER A 46 36.90 -0.65 1.63
N THR A 47 36.96 0.56 1.08
CA THR A 47 36.77 1.81 1.85
C THR A 47 35.30 2.10 2.14
N GLN A 48 34.38 1.77 1.22
CA GLN A 48 32.93 1.82 1.48
C GLN A 48 32.47 0.73 2.46
N ASP A 49 33.01 -0.49 2.36
CA ASP A 49 32.68 -1.58 3.29
C ASP A 49 33.13 -1.27 4.72
N SER A 50 34.27 -0.59 4.88
CA SER A 50 34.78 -0.19 6.20
C SER A 50 34.03 0.99 6.80
N SER A 51 33.62 1.98 6.00
CA SER A 51 32.78 3.10 6.47
C SER A 51 31.36 2.64 6.83
N ASN A 52 30.74 1.76 6.03
CA ASN A 52 29.43 1.17 6.33
C ASN A 52 29.45 0.33 7.60
N LYS A 53 30.50 -0.47 7.84
CA LYS A 53 30.65 -1.23 9.09
C LYS A 53 30.77 -0.32 10.32
N GLN A 54 31.43 0.83 10.20
CA GLN A 54 31.51 1.80 11.31
C GLN A 54 30.17 2.49 11.58
N GLN A 55 29.39 2.80 10.53
CA GLN A 55 28.12 3.52 10.67
C GLN A 55 26.95 2.64 11.12
N TYR A 56 26.85 1.40 10.59
CA TYR A 56 25.67 0.54 10.78
C TYR A 56 25.97 -0.78 11.50
N GLY A 57 27.22 -1.26 11.46
CA GLY A 57 27.58 -2.57 11.99
C GLY A 57 27.11 -3.72 11.11
N THR A 58 26.84 -4.88 11.72
CA THR A 58 26.31 -6.04 11.01
C THR A 58 24.80 -6.08 11.13
N LEU A 59 24.13 -5.86 9.99
CA LEU A 59 22.68 -5.94 9.87
C LEU A 59 22.31 -7.27 9.22
N LEU A 60 21.45 -8.03 9.89
CA LEU A 60 20.93 -9.30 9.39
C LEU A 60 19.41 -9.21 9.30
N ASP A 61 18.89 -9.52 8.11
CA ASP A 61 17.46 -9.71 7.93
C ASP A 61 16.98 -10.93 8.73
N THR A 62 15.66 -11.14 8.78
CA THR A 62 15.09 -12.26 9.56
C THR A 62 15.55 -13.62 9.05
N LYS A 63 15.91 -13.75 7.76
CA LYS A 63 16.40 -15.00 7.17
C LYS A 63 17.90 -15.22 7.43
N GLY A 64 18.61 -14.22 7.97
CA GLY A 64 20.04 -14.27 8.26
C GLY A 64 20.92 -13.78 7.11
N ASN A 65 20.33 -13.16 6.08
CA ASN A 65 21.10 -12.53 5.02
C ASN A 65 21.68 -11.21 5.50
N ILE A 66 22.90 -10.89 5.05
CA ILE A 66 23.50 -9.58 5.29
C ILE A 66 22.65 -8.53 4.57
N PHE A 67 22.15 -7.57 5.33
CA PHE A 67 21.43 -6.43 4.80
C PHE A 67 22.39 -5.25 4.65
N GLU A 68 22.46 -4.70 3.44
CA GLU A 68 23.17 -3.46 3.18
C GLU A 68 22.17 -2.32 3.00
N VAL A 69 22.52 -1.17 3.58
CA VAL A 69 21.68 0.02 3.52
C VAL A 69 21.77 0.62 2.12
N PRO A 70 20.64 0.86 1.43
CA PRO A 70 20.65 1.53 0.13
C PRO A 70 21.34 2.90 0.18
N ASP A 71 22.19 3.16 -0.81
CA ASP A 71 22.97 4.40 -0.97
C ASP A 71 22.65 5.20 -2.25
N TYR A 72 21.80 4.66 -3.14
CA TYR A 72 21.29 5.36 -4.32
C TYR A 72 20.25 6.43 -3.95
N THR A 73 20.04 7.39 -4.86
CA THR A 73 19.10 8.49 -4.69
C THR A 73 17.80 8.26 -5.46
N ILE A 74 16.76 9.03 -5.14
CA ILE A 74 15.51 9.02 -5.92
C ILE A 74 15.72 9.51 -7.35
N ASN A 75 16.73 10.33 -7.61
CA ASN A 75 17.04 10.81 -8.95
C ASN A 75 17.64 9.69 -9.80
N ASP A 76 18.47 8.81 -9.22
CA ASP A 76 19.03 7.65 -9.93
C ASP A 76 17.88 6.74 -10.42
N ILE A 77 16.92 6.49 -9.54
CA ILE A 77 15.69 5.74 -9.87
C ILE A 77 14.91 6.41 -11.00
N ARG A 78 14.61 7.71 -10.88
CA ARG A 78 13.83 8.44 -11.90
C ARG A 78 14.54 8.54 -13.25
N ASN A 79 15.87 8.69 -13.24
CA ASN A 79 16.67 8.82 -14.46
C ASN A 79 16.80 7.50 -15.22
N ALA A 80 16.69 6.35 -14.54
CA ALA A 80 16.70 5.05 -15.19
C ALA A 80 15.41 4.77 -15.97
N ILE A 81 14.28 5.33 -15.54
CA ILE A 81 12.96 5.04 -16.13
C ILE A 81 12.81 5.74 -17.50
N PRO A 82 12.42 5.01 -18.56
CA PRO A 82 12.11 5.60 -19.86
C PRO A 82 11.04 6.69 -19.77
N LYS A 83 11.23 7.81 -20.50
CA LYS A 83 10.36 8.99 -20.39
C LYS A 83 8.89 8.70 -20.75
N HIS A 84 8.64 7.81 -21.71
CA HIS A 84 7.28 7.46 -22.12
C HIS A 84 6.53 6.68 -21.03
N CYS A 85 7.21 6.03 -20.08
CA CYS A 85 6.54 5.37 -18.96
C CYS A 85 5.75 6.36 -18.07
N PHE A 86 6.07 7.66 -18.12
CA PHE A 86 5.36 8.71 -17.40
C PHE A 86 4.10 9.20 -18.13
N GLU A 87 3.81 8.70 -19.33
CA GLU A 87 2.67 9.12 -20.14
C GLU A 87 1.35 8.51 -19.64
N ARG A 88 0.43 9.40 -19.23
CA ARG A 88 -0.86 9.04 -18.63
C ARG A 88 -1.99 9.31 -19.61
N SER A 89 -2.70 8.26 -20.00
CA SER A 89 -3.79 8.31 -20.97
C SER A 89 -5.11 8.01 -20.28
N GLY A 90 -5.91 9.06 -20.08
CA GLY A 90 -7.25 8.92 -19.49
C GLY A 90 -8.18 8.06 -20.34
N ILE A 91 -8.02 8.05 -21.67
CA ILE A 91 -8.79 7.16 -22.56
C ILE A 91 -8.43 5.70 -22.29
N LYS A 92 -7.13 5.38 -22.18
CA LYS A 92 -6.66 4.03 -21.87
C LYS A 92 -7.18 3.61 -20.50
N GLY A 93 -7.00 4.44 -19.47
CA GLY A 93 -7.53 4.20 -18.12
C GLY A 93 -9.04 3.93 -18.11
N LEU A 94 -9.83 4.79 -18.76
CA LEU A 94 -11.29 4.61 -18.88
C LEU A 94 -11.65 3.34 -19.66
N GLY A 95 -10.84 2.94 -20.64
CA GLY A 95 -10.99 1.66 -21.34
C GLY A 95 -10.87 0.46 -20.39
N TYR A 96 -9.93 0.48 -19.45
CA TYR A 96 -9.81 -0.56 -18.41
C TYR A 96 -10.95 -0.51 -17.40
N VAL A 97 -11.43 0.68 -17.01
CA VAL A 97 -12.64 0.81 -16.18
C VAL A 97 -13.85 0.21 -16.89
N ALA A 98 -14.05 0.53 -18.17
CA ALA A 98 -15.13 -0.01 -18.98
C ALA A 98 -15.02 -1.54 -19.14
N ARG A 99 -13.80 -2.07 -19.32
CA ARG A 99 -13.53 -3.51 -19.34
C ARG A 99 -13.99 -4.17 -18.04
N ASP A 100 -13.53 -3.67 -16.90
CA ASP A 100 -13.83 -4.29 -15.60
C ASP A 100 -15.33 -4.19 -15.26
N ILE A 101 -15.98 -3.05 -15.52
CA ILE A 101 -17.44 -2.90 -15.37
C ILE A 101 -18.20 -3.86 -16.30
N THR A 102 -17.76 -4.01 -17.55
CA THR A 102 -18.38 -4.95 -18.50
C THR A 102 -18.24 -6.39 -18.01
N SER A 103 -17.08 -6.77 -17.48
CA SER A 103 -16.84 -8.09 -16.89
C SER A 103 -17.73 -8.36 -15.67
N LEU A 104 -17.89 -7.38 -14.77
CA LEU A 104 -18.81 -7.46 -13.63
C LEU A 104 -20.26 -7.64 -14.11
N ALA A 105 -20.70 -6.80 -15.05
CA ALA A 105 -22.07 -6.82 -15.56
C ALA A 105 -22.40 -8.11 -16.32
N LEU A 106 -21.51 -8.56 -17.20
CA LEU A 106 -21.69 -9.79 -17.99
C LEU A 106 -21.69 -11.02 -17.11
N THR A 107 -20.79 -11.08 -16.12
CA THR A 107 -20.75 -12.19 -15.15
C THR A 107 -22.06 -12.23 -14.34
N PHE A 108 -22.55 -11.09 -13.87
CA PHE A 108 -23.87 -11.03 -13.22
C PHE A 108 -24.99 -11.48 -14.14
N PHE A 109 -25.05 -10.94 -15.35
CA PHE A 109 -26.09 -11.29 -16.32
C PHE A 109 -26.12 -12.79 -16.62
N ILE A 110 -24.97 -13.40 -16.92
CA ILE A 110 -24.89 -14.83 -17.24
C ILE A 110 -25.36 -15.67 -16.05
N PHE A 111 -24.84 -15.44 -14.85
CA PHE A 111 -25.21 -16.24 -13.69
C PHE A 111 -26.68 -16.05 -13.30
N ASN A 112 -27.16 -14.81 -13.29
CA ASN A 112 -28.55 -14.51 -12.98
C ASN A 112 -29.53 -15.11 -14.00
N LYS A 113 -29.17 -15.08 -15.30
CA LYS A 113 -30.03 -15.59 -16.37
C LYS A 113 -30.06 -17.12 -16.45
N TYR A 114 -28.92 -17.77 -16.24
CA TYR A 114 -28.77 -19.20 -16.53
C TYR A 114 -28.68 -20.10 -15.29
N VAL A 115 -28.26 -19.61 -14.12
CA VAL A 115 -28.16 -20.42 -12.89
C VAL A 115 -29.51 -20.43 -12.16
N THR A 116 -30.50 -21.03 -12.81
CA THR A 116 -31.88 -21.14 -12.32
C THR A 116 -32.21 -22.60 -11.97
N PRO A 117 -33.28 -22.85 -11.18
CA PRO A 117 -33.74 -24.21 -10.90
C PRO A 117 -34.10 -25.03 -12.14
N GLU A 118 -34.54 -24.39 -13.23
CA GLU A 118 -34.90 -25.05 -14.48
C GLU A 118 -33.67 -25.61 -15.21
N ASN A 119 -32.62 -24.80 -15.34
CA ASN A 119 -31.38 -25.22 -16.00
C ASN A 119 -30.51 -26.11 -15.09
N PHE A 120 -30.56 -25.88 -13.78
CA PHE A 120 -29.80 -26.62 -12.78
C PHE A 120 -30.70 -27.06 -11.60
N PRO A 121 -31.44 -28.17 -11.74
CA PRO A 121 -32.37 -28.64 -10.71
C PRO A 121 -31.69 -28.97 -9.37
N ASN A 122 -30.46 -29.50 -9.42
CA ASN A 122 -29.69 -29.83 -8.23
C ASN A 122 -29.25 -28.57 -7.47
N SER A 123 -29.67 -28.44 -6.21
CA SER A 123 -29.39 -27.27 -5.36
C SER A 123 -27.92 -27.11 -4.99
N ILE A 124 -27.18 -28.21 -4.82
CA ILE A 124 -25.74 -28.19 -4.50
C ILE A 124 -24.96 -27.64 -5.70
N VAL A 125 -25.28 -28.09 -6.91
CA VAL A 125 -24.64 -27.59 -8.14
C VAL A 125 -24.88 -26.09 -8.29
N ARG A 126 -26.12 -25.61 -8.08
CA ARG A 126 -26.41 -24.18 -8.09
C ARG A 126 -25.64 -23.41 -7.02
N ALA A 127 -25.54 -23.95 -5.80
CA ALA A 127 -24.78 -23.31 -4.73
C ALA A 127 -23.29 -23.17 -5.11
N CYS A 128 -22.69 -24.21 -5.69
CA CYS A 128 -21.32 -24.15 -6.19
C CYS A 128 -21.13 -23.12 -7.32
N LEU A 129 -22.10 -23.02 -8.24
CA LEU A 129 -22.09 -22.00 -9.29
C LEU A 129 -22.22 -20.58 -8.71
N TRP A 130 -23.14 -20.35 -7.77
CA TRP A 130 -23.22 -19.05 -7.10
C TRP A 130 -21.97 -18.74 -6.27
N ALA A 131 -21.33 -19.74 -5.65
CA ALA A 131 -20.04 -19.54 -4.98
C ALA A 131 -18.94 -19.10 -5.98
N SER A 132 -18.84 -19.75 -7.14
CA SER A 132 -17.86 -19.36 -8.17
C SER A 132 -18.14 -17.96 -8.73
N TYR A 133 -19.42 -17.61 -8.92
CA TYR A 133 -19.83 -16.25 -9.25
C TYR A 133 -19.28 -15.24 -8.24
N THR A 134 -19.45 -15.48 -6.94
CA THR A 134 -19.00 -14.51 -5.92
C THR A 134 -17.50 -14.30 -5.96
N PHE A 135 -16.74 -15.37 -6.18
CA PHE A 135 -15.29 -15.32 -6.30
C PHE A 135 -14.86 -14.52 -7.54
N ILE A 136 -15.44 -14.82 -8.71
CA ILE A 136 -15.13 -14.13 -9.98
C ILE A 136 -15.49 -12.65 -9.91
N GLN A 137 -16.65 -12.30 -9.34
CA GLN A 137 -17.02 -10.90 -9.10
C GLN A 137 -16.02 -10.20 -8.17
N GLY A 138 -15.55 -10.89 -7.12
CA GLY A 138 -14.49 -10.39 -6.26
C GLY A 138 -13.20 -10.07 -7.01
N LEU A 139 -12.82 -10.89 -8.00
CA LEU A 139 -11.63 -10.63 -8.81
C LEU A 139 -11.78 -9.35 -9.64
N PHE A 140 -12.87 -9.23 -10.41
CA PHE A 140 -13.10 -8.02 -11.22
C PHE A 140 -13.33 -6.77 -10.36
N GLY A 141 -13.98 -6.92 -9.19
CA GLY A 141 -14.16 -5.83 -8.23
C GLY A 141 -12.84 -5.35 -7.64
N THR A 142 -11.87 -6.26 -7.43
CA THR A 142 -10.51 -5.91 -7.01
C THR A 142 -9.78 -5.17 -8.13
N GLY A 143 -9.92 -5.58 -9.39
CA GLY A 143 -9.41 -4.83 -10.54
C GLY A 143 -9.92 -3.39 -10.58
N LEU A 144 -11.23 -3.21 -10.41
CA LEU A 144 -11.85 -1.89 -10.35
C LEU A 144 -11.36 -1.07 -9.14
N TRP A 145 -11.14 -1.72 -8.00
CA TRP A 145 -10.54 -1.09 -6.82
C TRP A 145 -9.12 -0.56 -7.12
N VAL A 146 -8.30 -1.33 -7.82
CA VAL A 146 -6.94 -0.94 -8.22
C VAL A 146 -6.97 0.25 -9.17
N LEU A 147 -7.87 0.30 -10.16
CA LEU A 147 -8.00 1.45 -11.06
C LEU A 147 -8.40 2.74 -10.33
N ALA A 148 -9.24 2.62 -9.29
CA ALA A 148 -9.58 3.74 -8.42
C ALA A 148 -8.43 4.15 -7.49
N HIS A 149 -7.58 3.20 -7.09
CA HIS A 149 -6.31 3.46 -6.43
C HIS A 149 -5.35 4.27 -7.34
N GLU A 150 -5.22 3.90 -8.62
CA GLU A 150 -4.44 4.65 -9.62
C GLU A 150 -4.94 6.09 -9.80
N CYS A 151 -6.26 6.29 -9.74
CA CYS A 151 -6.85 7.62 -9.69
C CYS A 151 -6.36 8.41 -8.46
N GLY A 152 -6.28 7.76 -7.30
CA GLY A 152 -5.75 8.33 -6.05
C GLY A 152 -4.32 8.85 -6.20
N HIS A 153 -3.47 8.13 -6.93
CA HIS A 153 -2.09 8.54 -7.23
C HIS A 153 -1.94 9.54 -8.36
N GLN A 154 -3.03 9.87 -9.04
CA GLN A 154 -3.02 10.68 -10.25
C GLN A 154 -2.22 10.03 -11.39
N SER A 155 -2.04 8.71 -11.38
CA SER A 155 -1.40 7.96 -12.47
C SER A 155 -2.38 7.68 -13.61
N PHE A 156 -3.68 7.62 -13.31
CA PHE A 156 -4.72 7.24 -14.27
C PHE A 156 -4.85 8.17 -15.50
N SER A 157 -4.76 9.48 -15.31
CA SER A 157 -4.80 10.48 -16.38
C SER A 157 -4.06 11.76 -15.98
N THR A 158 -3.80 12.65 -16.95
CA THR A 158 -3.25 13.99 -16.69
C THR A 158 -4.25 14.94 -16.03
N SER A 159 -5.55 14.63 -16.03
CA SER A 159 -6.60 15.47 -15.45
C SER A 159 -6.92 15.04 -14.02
N LYS A 160 -6.61 15.90 -13.06
CA LYS A 160 -6.94 15.66 -11.64
C LYS A 160 -8.43 15.48 -11.41
N ILE A 161 -9.26 16.25 -12.11
CA ILE A 161 -10.73 16.16 -11.98
C ILE A 161 -11.22 14.80 -12.49
N LEU A 162 -10.71 14.33 -13.63
CA LEU A 162 -11.10 13.04 -14.18
C LEU A 162 -10.70 11.90 -13.24
N ASN A 163 -9.47 11.95 -12.72
CA ASN A 163 -8.97 10.98 -11.74
C ASN A 163 -9.87 10.97 -10.50
N ASP A 164 -10.07 12.14 -9.89
CA ASP A 164 -10.83 12.23 -8.63
C ASP A 164 -12.30 11.86 -8.78
N THR A 165 -12.91 12.18 -9.92
CA THR A 165 -14.30 11.80 -10.21
C THR A 165 -14.41 10.28 -10.42
N THR A 166 -13.54 9.70 -11.25
CA THR A 166 -13.55 8.26 -11.54
C THR A 166 -13.26 7.45 -10.29
N GLY A 167 -12.21 7.83 -9.55
CA GLY A 167 -11.85 7.20 -8.29
C GLY A 167 -12.97 7.28 -7.25
N TRP A 168 -13.58 8.47 -7.08
CA TRP A 168 -14.69 8.64 -6.14
C TRP A 168 -15.89 7.75 -6.47
N ILE A 169 -16.29 7.66 -7.75
CA ILE A 169 -17.39 6.78 -8.17
C ILE A 169 -17.05 5.31 -7.89
N CYS A 170 -15.88 4.84 -8.35
CA CYS A 170 -15.50 3.43 -8.27
C CYS A 170 -15.26 2.97 -6.82
N HIS A 171 -14.53 3.74 -6.02
CA HIS A 171 -14.32 3.42 -4.61
C HIS A 171 -15.61 3.52 -3.79
N SER A 172 -16.48 4.51 -4.06
CA SER A 172 -17.78 4.59 -3.37
C SER A 172 -18.66 3.38 -3.68
N ALA A 173 -18.68 2.89 -4.93
CA ALA A 173 -19.39 1.66 -5.31
C ALA A 173 -18.86 0.42 -4.58
N LEU A 174 -17.61 0.47 -4.10
CA LEU A 174 -16.95 -0.56 -3.31
C LEU A 174 -16.86 -0.19 -1.82
N LEU A 175 -17.70 0.74 -1.33
CA LEU A 175 -17.76 1.16 0.08
C LEU A 175 -16.42 1.64 0.66
N VAL A 176 -15.57 2.24 -0.18
CA VAL A 176 -14.30 2.85 0.19
C VAL A 176 -14.47 4.37 0.19
N PRO A 177 -14.17 5.08 1.29
CA PRO A 177 -14.23 6.54 1.33
C PRO A 177 -13.05 7.13 0.55
N TYR A 178 -13.22 7.36 -0.76
CA TYR A 178 -12.15 7.63 -1.72
C TYR A 178 -11.14 8.70 -1.29
N PHE A 179 -11.57 9.92 -0.93
CA PHE A 179 -10.62 10.98 -0.58
C PHE A 179 -9.98 10.74 0.78
N SER A 180 -10.73 10.22 1.74
CA SER A 180 -10.20 9.82 3.05
C SER A 180 -9.08 8.80 2.87
N TRP A 181 -9.35 7.74 2.11
CA TRP A 181 -8.36 6.72 1.82
C TRP A 181 -7.20 7.29 1.00
N LYS A 182 -7.45 8.02 -0.09
CA LYS A 182 -6.42 8.67 -0.93
C LYS A 182 -5.45 9.52 -0.12
N ILE A 183 -5.93 10.34 0.81
CA ILE A 183 -5.09 11.21 1.64
C ILE A 183 -4.24 10.38 2.61
N SER A 184 -4.85 9.43 3.31
CA SER A 184 -4.13 8.55 4.24
C SER A 184 -3.09 7.66 3.53
N HIS A 185 -3.44 7.11 2.38
CA HIS A 185 -2.56 6.30 1.54
C HIS A 185 -1.41 7.13 0.95
N GLY A 186 -1.68 8.37 0.53
CA GLY A 186 -0.63 9.31 0.12
C GLY A 186 0.35 9.65 1.24
N LYS A 187 -0.08 9.64 2.50
CA LYS A 187 0.80 9.77 3.67
C LYS A 187 1.62 8.50 3.91
N HIS A 188 1.04 7.32 3.72
CA HIS A 188 1.75 6.04 3.75
C HIS A 188 2.89 6.01 2.73
N HIS A 189 2.64 6.36 1.47
CA HIS A 189 3.70 6.45 0.44
C HIS A 189 4.85 7.39 0.80
N LYS A 190 4.57 8.47 1.54
CA LYS A 190 5.59 9.43 2.01
C LYS A 190 6.35 8.96 3.25
N ALA A 191 5.93 7.88 3.90
CA ALA A 191 6.45 7.44 5.19
C ALA A 191 6.57 5.91 5.31
N THR A 192 6.46 5.17 4.20
CA THR A 192 6.45 3.70 4.21
C THR A 192 7.70 3.16 4.89
N GLY A 193 7.53 2.16 5.76
CA GLY A 193 8.62 1.57 6.54
C GLY A 193 9.14 2.44 7.70
N HIS A 194 8.54 3.61 7.98
CA HIS A 194 8.88 4.43 9.14
C HIS A 194 8.03 4.04 10.36
N MET A 195 8.69 3.70 11.47
CA MET A 195 8.05 3.18 12.70
C MET A 195 7.07 4.11 13.42
N GLU A 196 6.98 5.40 13.03
CA GLU A 196 6.22 6.42 13.74
C GLU A 196 5.27 7.22 12.84
N ARG A 197 5.46 7.14 11.52
CA ARG A 197 4.75 7.95 10.52
C ARG A 197 4.04 7.14 9.46
N ASP A 198 4.33 5.85 9.30
CA ASP A 198 3.61 5.01 8.36
C ASP A 198 2.13 4.88 8.80
N MET A 199 1.21 5.09 7.86
CA MET A 199 -0.23 5.13 8.12
C MET A 199 -0.88 3.75 8.07
N VAL A 200 -0.21 2.72 7.54
CA VAL A 200 -0.89 1.46 7.19
C VAL A 200 -0.19 0.22 7.74
N PHE A 201 1.14 0.12 7.67
CA PHE A 201 1.85 -1.13 7.99
C PHE A 201 2.97 -0.91 9.01
N VAL A 202 2.62 -0.40 10.20
CA VAL A 202 3.59 -0.27 11.30
C VAL A 202 3.67 -1.60 12.07
N PRO A 203 4.80 -2.32 12.02
CA PRO A 203 4.95 -3.51 12.84
C PRO A 203 5.10 -3.13 14.31
N LYS A 204 4.84 -4.08 15.19
CA LYS A 204 5.02 -3.90 16.63
C LYS A 204 6.50 -4.07 16.98
N THR A 205 7.00 -3.28 17.92
CA THR A 205 8.24 -3.64 18.62
C THR A 205 7.99 -4.82 19.55
N ARG A 206 9.06 -5.44 20.06
CA ARG A 206 8.96 -6.56 21.00
C ARG A 206 8.11 -6.23 22.23
N GLU A 207 8.25 -5.01 22.75
CA GLU A 207 7.54 -4.52 23.94
C GLU A 207 6.03 -4.35 23.68
N ILE A 208 5.69 -3.77 22.52
CA ILE A 208 4.29 -3.60 22.10
C ILE A 208 3.65 -4.97 21.81
N TYR A 209 4.42 -5.90 21.26
CA TYR A 209 3.94 -7.25 21.02
C TYR A 209 3.64 -7.97 22.34
N ALA A 210 4.59 -7.99 23.29
CA ALA A 210 4.45 -8.61 24.60
C ALA A 210 3.24 -8.07 25.38
N SER A 211 3.10 -6.74 25.45
CA SER A 211 1.99 -6.10 26.17
C SER A 211 0.61 -6.45 25.59
N ARG A 212 0.48 -6.58 24.26
CA ARG A 212 -0.80 -6.94 23.63
C ARG A 212 -1.24 -8.37 23.89
N ILE A 213 -0.31 -9.29 24.10
CA ILE A 213 -0.63 -10.66 24.47
C ILE A 213 -0.68 -10.85 25.99
N GLY A 214 -0.59 -9.76 26.77
CA GLY A 214 -0.68 -9.77 28.23
C GLY A 214 0.52 -10.42 28.92
N ARG A 215 1.73 -10.33 28.32
CA ARG A 215 2.94 -10.98 28.82
C ARG A 215 4.10 -10.02 29.02
N LEU A 216 5.06 -10.43 29.83
CA LEU A 216 6.33 -9.73 29.96
C LEU A 216 7.22 -10.05 28.75
N VAL A 217 8.15 -9.16 28.44
CA VAL A 217 9.06 -9.31 27.29
C VAL A 217 9.94 -10.57 27.44
N ASN A 218 10.29 -10.93 28.68
CA ASN A 218 11.06 -12.12 29.04
C ASN A 218 10.32 -13.42 28.69
N ASP A 219 9.00 -13.44 28.83
CA ASP A 219 8.18 -14.65 28.61
C ASP A 219 8.06 -15.00 27.11
N LEU A 220 8.41 -14.08 26.21
CA LEU A 220 8.32 -14.29 24.77
C LEU A 220 9.26 -15.39 24.26
N ASP A 221 10.40 -15.61 24.93
CA ASP A 221 11.38 -16.62 24.54
C ASP A 221 10.93 -18.04 24.94
N GLU A 222 10.03 -18.14 25.93
CA GLU A 222 9.43 -19.39 26.42
C GLU A 222 8.15 -19.78 25.66
N LEU A 223 7.61 -18.88 24.82
CA LEU A 223 6.36 -19.05 24.06
C LEU A 223 6.48 -19.94 22.81
N THR A 224 7.37 -20.93 22.84
CA THR A 224 7.57 -21.84 21.70
C THR A 224 6.31 -22.62 21.29
N GLU A 225 5.24 -22.59 22.10
CA GLU A 225 4.06 -23.43 21.96
C GLU A 225 2.73 -22.72 21.61
N GLU A 226 2.67 -21.40 21.37
CA GLU A 226 1.39 -20.83 20.91
C GLU A 226 1.04 -21.26 19.48
N ALA A 227 -0.08 -21.97 19.43
CA ALA A 227 -0.43 -22.96 18.42
C ALA A 227 -0.65 -22.34 17.02
N PRO A 228 -0.34 -23.07 15.94
CA PRO A 228 -0.79 -22.75 14.57
C PRO A 228 -2.24 -22.26 14.48
N LEU A 229 -3.11 -22.69 15.39
CA LEU A 229 -4.49 -22.19 15.54
C LEU A 229 -4.60 -20.69 15.81
N SER A 230 -3.72 -20.11 16.64
CA SER A 230 -3.70 -18.66 16.91
C SER A 230 -3.31 -17.87 15.65
N THR A 231 -2.27 -18.33 14.94
CA THR A 231 -1.89 -17.76 13.63
C THR A 231 -3.03 -17.90 12.63
N LEU A 232 -3.68 -19.07 12.56
CA LEU A 232 -4.80 -19.31 11.66
C LEU A 232 -5.98 -18.37 11.96
N PHE A 233 -6.37 -18.25 13.24
CA PHE A 233 -7.44 -17.36 13.66
C PHE A 233 -7.11 -15.90 13.34
N HIS A 234 -5.90 -15.45 13.65
CA HIS A 234 -5.44 -14.11 13.34
C HIS A 234 -5.47 -13.83 11.82
N SER A 235 -4.95 -14.77 11.01
CA SER A 235 -4.96 -14.64 9.56
C SER A 235 -6.39 -14.59 9.00
N ILE A 236 -7.30 -15.46 9.46
CA ILE A 236 -8.72 -15.43 9.04
C ILE A 236 -9.37 -14.10 9.44
N ALA A 237 -9.17 -13.65 10.68
CA ALA A 237 -9.72 -12.38 11.16
C ALA A 237 -9.17 -11.19 10.35
N GLN A 238 -7.86 -11.16 10.09
CA GLN A 238 -7.24 -10.14 9.26
C GLN A 238 -7.86 -10.09 7.87
N GLN A 239 -8.05 -11.24 7.21
CA GLN A 239 -8.62 -11.28 5.86
C GLN A 239 -10.11 -10.91 5.80
N LEU A 240 -10.89 -11.23 6.84
CA LEU A 240 -12.35 -10.97 6.84
C LEU A 240 -12.73 -9.58 7.36
N ILE A 241 -12.05 -9.09 8.40
CA ILE A 241 -12.43 -7.86 9.10
C ILE A 241 -11.30 -6.84 9.23
N GLY A 242 -10.08 -7.14 8.74
CA GLY A 242 -8.94 -6.23 8.80
C GLY A 242 -9.21 -4.91 8.07
N TRP A 243 -9.80 -4.95 6.88
CA TRP A 243 -10.14 -3.74 6.12
C TRP A 243 -11.18 -2.85 6.84
N PRO A 244 -12.34 -3.37 7.29
CA PRO A 244 -13.25 -2.59 8.13
C PRO A 244 -12.56 -2.00 9.38
N LEU A 245 -11.76 -2.80 10.10
CA LEU A 245 -11.07 -2.31 11.29
C LEU A 245 -10.04 -1.22 10.97
N TYR A 246 -9.38 -1.27 9.81
CA TYR A 246 -8.52 -0.19 9.36
C TYR A 246 -9.32 1.09 9.11
N LEU A 247 -10.44 1.02 8.38
CA LEU A 247 -11.27 2.20 8.10
C LEU A 247 -11.86 2.83 9.37
N PHE A 248 -12.42 2.01 10.27
CA PHE A 248 -13.16 2.48 11.45
C PHE A 248 -12.29 2.72 12.69
N ALA A 249 -11.07 2.17 12.74
CA ALA A 249 -10.24 2.17 13.95
C ALA A 249 -8.73 2.29 13.71
N ASN A 250 -8.28 2.38 12.45
CA ASN A 250 -6.86 2.57 12.08
C ASN A 250 -5.91 1.55 12.75
N VAL A 251 -6.34 0.28 12.86
CA VAL A 251 -5.69 -0.72 13.74
C VAL A 251 -4.25 -1.12 13.36
N THR A 252 -3.78 -0.79 12.15
CA THR A 252 -2.46 -1.15 11.61
C THR A 252 -1.52 0.05 11.39
N GLY A 253 -2.03 1.28 11.45
CA GLY A 253 -1.23 2.50 11.30
C GLY A 253 -0.49 2.90 12.57
N HIS A 254 0.35 3.93 12.46
CA HIS A 254 1.03 4.52 13.63
C HIS A 254 0.02 5.04 14.67
N ASN A 255 0.47 5.11 15.94
CA ASN A 255 -0.35 5.58 17.07
C ASN A 255 0.16 6.90 17.69
N TYR A 256 1.06 7.59 16.99
CA TYR A 256 1.68 8.86 17.44
C TYR A 256 0.84 10.08 17.01
N HIS A 257 -0.45 10.07 17.36
CA HIS A 257 -1.42 11.09 16.91
C HIS A 257 -1.21 12.46 17.56
N GLU A 258 -0.63 12.51 18.75
CA GLU A 258 -0.34 13.76 19.47
C GLU A 258 0.58 14.69 18.68
N ASN A 259 1.40 14.15 17.78
CA ASN A 259 2.30 14.91 16.90
C ASN A 259 1.58 15.56 15.71
N HIS A 260 0.25 15.47 15.61
CA HIS A 260 -0.50 16.08 14.52
C HIS A 260 -0.32 17.61 14.52
N PRO A 261 0.01 18.24 13.37
CA PRO A 261 0.39 19.66 13.31
C PRO A 261 -0.69 20.63 13.81
N GLU A 262 -1.96 20.24 13.69
CA GLU A 262 -3.11 21.05 14.14
C GLU A 262 -3.65 20.62 15.53
N GLY A 263 -2.93 19.80 16.29
CA GLY A 263 -3.36 19.33 17.63
C GLY A 263 -4.58 18.38 17.64
N ARG A 264 -5.06 17.95 16.47
CA ARG A 264 -6.26 17.12 16.31
C ARG A 264 -6.16 15.70 16.90
N GLY A 265 -4.95 15.25 17.21
CA GLY A 265 -4.70 13.92 17.77
C GLY A 265 -4.53 13.88 19.29
N ILE A 266 -4.59 15.02 19.98
CA ILE A 266 -4.53 15.06 21.45
C ILE A 266 -5.66 14.21 22.04
N GLY A 267 -5.30 13.26 22.91
CA GLY A 267 -6.24 12.34 23.57
C GLY A 267 -6.85 11.27 22.67
N LYS A 268 -6.32 11.09 21.45
CA LYS A 268 -6.80 10.06 20.50
C LYS A 268 -5.77 8.96 20.32
N SER A 269 -6.27 7.75 20.06
CA SER A 269 -5.46 6.59 19.74
C SER A 269 -6.15 5.73 18.69
N ASN A 270 -5.44 4.79 18.09
CA ASN A 270 -6.06 3.74 17.28
C ASN A 270 -6.99 2.89 18.16
N GLY A 271 -7.99 2.27 17.53
CA GLY A 271 -9.00 1.45 18.19
C GLY A 271 -10.42 1.97 18.01
N ILE A 272 -11.39 1.07 18.13
CA ILE A 272 -12.81 1.39 17.97
C ILE A 272 -13.21 2.42 19.02
N GLY A 273 -13.83 3.52 18.58
CA GLY A 273 -14.29 4.59 19.46
C GLY A 273 -13.19 5.50 20.03
N LYS A 274 -11.93 5.36 19.60
CA LYS A 274 -10.79 6.15 20.10
C LYS A 274 -10.47 7.41 19.27
N GLY A 275 -11.34 7.76 18.33
CA GLY A 275 -11.32 9.04 17.59
C GLY A 275 -10.47 9.05 16.32
N VAL A 276 -9.87 7.93 15.92
CA VAL A 276 -9.05 7.80 14.71
C VAL A 276 -9.74 6.86 13.70
N ASN A 277 -10.29 7.44 12.64
CA ASN A 277 -10.98 6.70 11.57
C ASN A 277 -11.04 7.53 10.26
N HIS A 278 -11.46 6.88 9.18
CA HIS A 278 -11.50 7.45 7.83
C HIS A 278 -12.82 8.19 7.49
N PHE A 279 -13.80 8.16 8.39
CA PHE A 279 -15.14 8.77 8.18
C PHE A 279 -15.34 10.06 8.97
N SER A 280 -14.34 10.47 9.77
CA SER A 280 -14.41 11.69 10.56
C SER A 280 -13.46 12.73 10.00
N HIS A 281 -13.99 13.85 9.52
CA HIS A 281 -13.19 14.99 9.10
C HIS A 281 -12.38 15.65 10.25
N LYS A 282 -12.61 15.22 11.50
CA LYS A 282 -11.85 15.63 12.70
C LYS A 282 -10.78 14.60 13.11
N SER A 283 -10.67 13.48 12.39
CA SER A 283 -9.66 12.46 12.63
C SER A 283 -8.24 13.05 12.48
N PRO A 284 -7.26 12.65 13.29
CA PRO A 284 -5.86 13.08 13.11
C PRO A 284 -5.21 12.50 11.85
N LEU A 285 -5.93 11.66 11.09
CA LEU A 285 -5.50 11.24 9.76
C LEU A 285 -5.54 12.41 8.75
N PHE A 286 -6.23 13.52 9.04
CA PHE A 286 -6.52 14.60 8.10
C PHE A 286 -6.29 16.00 8.68
N GLU A 287 -5.95 16.95 7.81
CA GLU A 287 -5.82 18.37 8.14
C GLU A 287 -7.15 19.12 7.96
N SER A 288 -7.25 20.34 8.48
CA SER A 288 -8.48 21.16 8.39
C SER A 288 -8.94 21.42 6.96
N LYS A 289 -7.98 21.60 6.06
CA LYS A 289 -8.23 21.83 4.62
C LYS A 289 -8.90 20.64 3.93
N ASP A 290 -8.78 19.43 4.48
CA ASP A 290 -9.27 18.21 3.84
C ASP A 290 -10.76 17.96 4.12
N ALA A 291 -11.37 18.69 5.07
CA ALA A 291 -12.67 18.34 5.63
C ALA A 291 -13.79 18.17 4.58
N GLY A 292 -13.85 19.04 3.57
CA GLY A 292 -14.84 18.94 2.49
C GLY A 292 -14.69 17.66 1.67
N LEU A 293 -13.46 17.18 1.46
CA LEU A 293 -13.18 15.94 0.72
C LEU A 293 -13.56 14.70 1.53
N ILE A 294 -13.38 14.74 2.86
CA ILE A 294 -13.81 13.66 3.75
C ILE A 294 -15.34 13.54 3.71
N LEU A 295 -16.06 14.66 3.86
CA LEU A 295 -17.53 14.66 3.76
C LEU A 295 -18.02 14.19 2.40
N LEU A 296 -17.32 14.53 1.31
CA LEU A 296 -17.65 14.03 -0.03
C LEU A 296 -17.44 12.52 -0.14
N SER A 297 -16.41 11.97 0.51
CA SER A 297 -16.19 10.52 0.57
C SER A 297 -17.31 9.81 1.34
N ASP A 298 -17.71 10.36 2.48
CA ASP A 298 -18.81 9.84 3.30
C ASP A 298 -20.13 9.86 2.53
N LEU A 299 -20.39 10.93 1.77
CA LEU A 299 -21.54 11.02 0.87
C LEU A 299 -21.55 9.89 -0.16
N GLY A 300 -20.40 9.62 -0.80
CA GLY A 300 -20.27 8.54 -1.79
C GLY A 300 -20.60 7.18 -1.21
N VAL A 301 -20.04 6.84 -0.05
CA VAL A 301 -20.36 5.60 0.68
C VAL A 301 -21.84 5.57 1.08
N GLY A 302 -22.39 6.67 1.60
CA GLY A 302 -23.80 6.78 1.98
C GLY A 302 -24.77 6.57 0.81
N LEU A 303 -24.44 7.07 -0.38
CA LEU A 303 -25.21 6.84 -1.61
C LEU A 303 -25.22 5.35 -1.99
N THR A 304 -24.06 4.68 -1.97
CA THR A 304 -23.98 3.24 -2.24
C THR A 304 -24.75 2.43 -1.21
N VAL A 305 -24.61 2.71 0.08
CA VAL A 305 -25.39 2.04 1.15
C VAL A 305 -26.89 2.23 0.92
N THR A 306 -27.32 3.44 0.58
CA THR A 306 -28.74 3.74 0.28
C THR A 306 -29.23 2.91 -0.91
N ALA A 307 -28.46 2.85 -1.99
CA ALA A 307 -28.77 2.04 -3.16
C ALA A 307 -28.89 0.55 -2.80
N LEU A 308 -27.96 0.01 -2.01
CA LEU A 308 -27.99 -1.39 -1.57
C LEU A 308 -29.23 -1.69 -0.70
N VAL A 309 -29.61 -0.78 0.20
CA VAL A 309 -30.84 -0.92 1.00
C VAL A 309 -32.08 -0.91 0.11
N MET A 310 -32.14 -0.03 -0.88
CA MET A 310 -33.25 0.01 -1.84
C MET A 310 -33.33 -1.27 -2.67
N LEU A 311 -32.20 -1.74 -3.21
CA LEU A 311 -32.12 -2.99 -3.96
C LEU A 311 -32.48 -4.20 -3.08
N SER A 312 -32.08 -4.20 -1.80
CA SER A 312 -32.45 -5.25 -0.84
C SER A 312 -33.95 -5.28 -0.56
N LYS A 313 -34.64 -4.12 -0.57
CA LYS A 313 -36.10 -4.06 -0.44
C LYS A 313 -36.80 -4.55 -1.71
N MET A 314 -36.22 -4.30 -2.88
CA MET A 314 -36.81 -4.70 -4.17
C MET A 314 -36.60 -6.18 -4.50
N TYR A 315 -35.39 -6.69 -4.29
CA TYR A 315 -34.97 -8.02 -4.72
C TYR A 315 -34.72 -8.99 -3.57
N GLY A 316 -34.82 -8.54 -2.32
CA GLY A 316 -34.60 -9.36 -1.13
C GLY A 316 -33.15 -9.41 -0.68
N PHE A 317 -32.94 -9.48 0.64
CA PHE A 317 -31.61 -9.44 1.25
C PHE A 317 -30.71 -10.60 0.81
N HIS A 318 -31.26 -11.80 0.64
CA HIS A 318 -30.47 -12.97 0.21
C HIS A 318 -29.84 -12.77 -1.18
N ASN A 319 -30.55 -12.10 -2.09
CA ASN A 319 -30.02 -11.77 -3.40
C ASN A 319 -28.88 -10.75 -3.27
N ILE A 320 -29.05 -9.68 -2.48
CA ILE A 320 -27.97 -8.69 -2.27
C ILE A 320 -26.77 -9.29 -1.54
N LEU A 321 -27.00 -10.24 -0.64
CA LEU A 321 -25.94 -10.99 0.03
C LEU A 321 -25.04 -11.69 -1.00
N VAL A 322 -25.63 -12.40 -1.96
CA VAL A 322 -24.89 -13.14 -2.99
C VAL A 322 -24.37 -12.22 -4.11
N TRP A 323 -25.17 -11.26 -4.57
CA TRP A 323 -24.84 -10.40 -5.72
C TRP A 323 -23.81 -9.32 -5.40
N TYR A 324 -23.74 -8.88 -4.13
CA TYR A 324 -22.88 -7.75 -3.76
C TYR A 324 -22.06 -8.01 -2.50
N ILE A 325 -22.67 -8.44 -1.38
CA ILE A 325 -21.97 -8.48 -0.09
C ILE A 325 -20.84 -9.52 -0.09
N ILE A 326 -21.11 -10.77 -0.52
CA ILE A 326 -20.06 -11.80 -0.57
C ILE A 326 -18.96 -11.44 -1.60
N PRO A 327 -19.27 -10.99 -2.83
CA PRO A 327 -18.27 -10.43 -3.74
C PRO A 327 -17.44 -9.30 -3.13
N TYR A 328 -18.07 -8.37 -2.41
CA TYR A 328 -17.39 -7.29 -1.72
C TYR A 328 -16.42 -7.81 -0.65
N LEU A 329 -16.80 -8.86 0.10
CA LEU A 329 -15.89 -9.51 1.04
C LEU A 329 -14.67 -10.14 0.33
N TRP A 330 -14.83 -10.66 -0.88
CA TRP A 330 -13.69 -11.08 -1.70
C TRP A 330 -12.79 -9.91 -2.09
N VAL A 331 -13.35 -8.75 -2.47
CA VAL A 331 -12.55 -7.54 -2.74
C VAL A 331 -11.75 -7.13 -1.51
N ASN A 332 -12.38 -7.13 -0.33
CA ASN A 332 -11.69 -6.82 0.92
C ASN A 332 -10.58 -7.83 1.24
N HIS A 333 -10.85 -9.13 1.05
CA HIS A 333 -9.84 -10.16 1.22
C HIS A 333 -8.63 -9.92 0.31
N TRP A 334 -8.84 -9.73 -1.00
CA TRP A 334 -7.74 -9.51 -1.93
C TRP A 334 -6.97 -8.24 -1.62
N LEU A 335 -7.65 -7.15 -1.29
CA LEU A 335 -7.02 -5.90 -0.85
C LEU A 335 -6.08 -6.13 0.34
N VAL A 336 -6.57 -6.80 1.39
CA VAL A 336 -5.78 -7.07 2.59
C VAL A 336 -4.64 -8.03 2.29
N ALA A 337 -4.88 -9.11 1.52
CA ALA A 337 -3.86 -10.09 1.16
C ALA A 337 -2.71 -9.46 0.36
N ILE A 338 -3.04 -8.69 -0.68
CA ILE A 338 -2.08 -8.03 -1.56
C ILE A 338 -1.21 -7.06 -0.76
N THR A 339 -1.85 -6.11 -0.08
CA THR A 339 -1.13 -5.04 0.62
C THR A 339 -0.35 -5.57 1.83
N TYR A 340 -0.87 -6.56 2.56
CA TYR A 340 -0.12 -7.24 3.62
C TYR A 340 1.17 -7.87 3.09
N LEU A 341 1.09 -8.63 1.99
CA LEU A 341 2.26 -9.34 1.45
C LEU A 341 3.25 -8.44 0.74
N GLN A 342 2.82 -7.27 0.26
CA GLN A 342 3.65 -6.24 -0.32
C GLN A 342 4.49 -5.46 0.70
N HIS A 343 3.99 -5.37 1.94
CA HIS A 343 4.58 -4.58 3.03
C HIS A 343 5.12 -5.42 4.19
N THR A 344 4.86 -6.73 4.18
CA THR A 344 5.30 -7.63 5.25
C THR A 344 6.02 -8.82 4.63
N ASP A 345 7.32 -8.92 4.91
CA ASP A 345 8.17 -10.05 4.55
C ASP A 345 9.37 -10.12 5.51
N PRO A 346 9.90 -11.32 5.79
CA PRO A 346 11.05 -11.47 6.67
C PRO A 346 12.31 -10.71 6.19
N SER A 347 12.41 -10.37 4.90
CA SER A 347 13.53 -9.61 4.32
C SER A 347 13.39 -8.09 4.39
N LEU A 348 12.24 -7.56 4.84
CA LEU A 348 11.98 -6.12 4.84
C LEU A 348 12.53 -5.43 6.09
N PRO A 349 13.28 -4.32 5.92
CA PRO A 349 13.69 -3.46 7.01
C PRO A 349 12.58 -2.51 7.44
N HIS A 350 12.63 -2.04 8.68
CA HIS A 350 11.83 -0.94 9.19
C HIS A 350 12.74 0.07 9.88
N TYR A 351 12.40 1.35 9.85
CA TYR A 351 13.33 2.40 10.24
C TYR A 351 12.73 3.31 11.31
N THR A 352 13.56 3.65 12.31
CA THR A 352 13.32 4.82 13.17
C THR A 352 13.57 6.11 12.39
N GLY A 353 13.14 7.25 12.94
CA GLY A 353 13.25 8.53 12.24
C GLY A 353 14.68 8.93 11.83
N SER A 354 15.70 8.56 12.61
CA SER A 354 17.10 8.88 12.30
C SER A 354 17.66 8.08 11.13
N SER A 355 17.17 6.86 10.91
CA SER A 355 17.70 5.94 9.90
C SER A 355 16.84 5.88 8.64
N TRP A 356 15.66 6.52 8.67
CA TRP A 356 14.72 6.57 7.56
C TRP A 356 15.03 7.70 6.58
N ASN A 357 14.89 7.42 5.29
CA ASN A 357 14.67 8.43 4.27
C ASN A 357 13.67 7.87 3.24
N TYR A 358 13.20 8.70 2.30
CA TYR A 358 12.20 8.29 1.32
C TYR A 358 12.63 7.07 0.48
N VAL A 359 13.89 7.04 0.03
CA VAL A 359 14.41 5.92 -0.79
C VAL A 359 14.44 4.62 0.00
N ARG A 360 14.95 4.65 1.23
CA ARG A 360 15.00 3.49 2.13
C ARG A 360 13.61 2.97 2.47
N GLY A 361 12.65 3.88 2.68
CA GLY A 361 11.25 3.55 2.88
C GLY A 361 10.61 2.89 1.66
N ALA A 362 10.77 3.48 0.47
CA ALA A 362 10.24 2.90 -0.77
C ALA A 362 10.86 1.52 -1.07
N ALA A 363 12.16 1.34 -0.79
CA ALA A 363 12.86 0.05 -0.87
C ALA A 363 12.36 -1.02 0.12
N ALA A 364 11.62 -0.62 1.17
CA ALA A 364 11.04 -1.50 2.18
C ALA A 364 9.69 -2.08 1.75
N THR A 365 9.59 -2.45 0.47
CA THR A 365 8.45 -3.13 -0.13
C THR A 365 8.95 -4.31 -0.96
N ILE A 366 8.06 -5.21 -1.34
CA ILE A 366 8.41 -6.43 -2.07
C ILE A 366 7.37 -6.75 -3.13
N ASP A 367 7.86 -7.10 -4.33
CA ASP A 367 7.00 -7.58 -5.41
C ASP A 367 6.67 -9.06 -5.21
N ARG A 368 5.46 -9.44 -5.59
CA ARG A 368 4.99 -10.84 -5.58
C ARG A 368 4.52 -11.22 -6.98
N GLU A 369 4.02 -12.43 -7.15
CA GLU A 369 3.40 -12.84 -8.40
C GLU A 369 2.10 -13.58 -8.16
N PHE A 370 1.07 -13.22 -8.91
CA PHE A 370 -0.21 -13.92 -8.90
C PHE A 370 -0.68 -14.32 -10.31
N GLY A 371 0.28 -14.61 -11.18
CA GLY A 371 0.07 -15.16 -12.52
C GLY A 371 -0.88 -14.30 -13.36
N PHE A 372 -1.78 -14.96 -14.09
CA PHE A 372 -2.76 -14.27 -14.95
C PHE A 372 -3.66 -13.31 -14.17
N ILE A 373 -4.08 -13.69 -12.95
CA ILE A 373 -4.98 -12.86 -12.15
C ILE A 373 -4.27 -11.56 -11.75
N GLY A 374 -3.06 -11.64 -11.21
CA GLY A 374 -2.27 -10.46 -10.84
C GLY A 374 -2.01 -9.54 -12.02
N ARG A 375 -1.45 -10.08 -13.09
CA ARG A 375 -1.06 -9.32 -14.29
C ARG A 375 -2.24 -8.73 -15.07
N THR A 376 -3.34 -9.47 -15.21
CA THR A 376 -4.44 -9.04 -16.10
C THR A 376 -5.63 -8.44 -15.35
N LEU A 377 -6.05 -9.08 -14.26
CA LEU A 377 -7.26 -8.69 -13.53
C LEU A 377 -6.97 -7.65 -12.44
N PHE A 378 -5.82 -7.76 -11.78
CA PHE A 378 -5.41 -6.82 -10.74
C PHE A 378 -4.43 -5.75 -11.23
N HIS A 379 -4.25 -5.65 -12.56
CA HIS A 379 -3.51 -4.56 -13.20
C HIS A 379 -2.07 -4.45 -12.68
N GLU A 380 -1.36 -5.57 -12.56
CA GLU A 380 0.07 -5.65 -12.20
C GLU A 380 0.46 -5.05 -10.83
N ILE A 381 -0.53 -4.72 -9.99
CA ILE A 381 -0.28 -4.12 -8.67
C ILE A 381 0.55 -5.05 -7.77
N ILE A 382 0.38 -6.37 -7.92
CA ILE A 382 1.10 -7.38 -7.14
C ILE A 382 2.56 -7.46 -7.60
N GLU A 383 2.77 -7.35 -8.91
CA GLU A 383 4.05 -7.59 -9.59
C GLU A 383 4.98 -6.36 -9.63
N THR A 384 4.46 -5.15 -9.44
CA THR A 384 5.20 -3.88 -9.67
C THR A 384 5.11 -2.89 -8.50
N HIS A 385 4.84 -3.40 -7.30
CA HIS A 385 4.61 -2.59 -6.10
C HIS A 385 5.84 -1.82 -5.61
N VAL A 386 7.04 -2.36 -5.80
CA VAL A 386 8.29 -1.65 -5.46
C VAL A 386 8.40 -0.38 -6.28
N LEU A 387 8.19 -0.46 -7.60
CA LEU A 387 8.13 0.72 -8.46
C LEU A 387 7.02 1.67 -8.01
N HIS A 388 5.85 1.12 -7.70
CA HIS A 388 4.71 1.91 -7.26
C HIS A 388 5.03 2.78 -6.03
N HIS A 389 5.85 2.31 -5.08
CA HIS A 389 6.30 3.13 -3.94
C HIS A 389 7.33 4.20 -4.29
N TYR A 390 8.18 3.94 -5.29
CA TYR A 390 9.14 4.93 -5.79
C TYR A 390 8.49 6.02 -6.63
N VAL A 391 7.58 5.64 -7.52
CA VAL A 391 6.99 6.53 -8.53
C VAL A 391 5.54 6.12 -8.79
N SER A 392 4.68 6.33 -7.79
CA SER A 392 3.26 5.98 -7.86
C SER A 392 2.47 6.67 -8.98
N THR A 393 3.04 7.69 -9.63
CA THR A 393 2.41 8.44 -10.73
C THR A 393 2.55 7.76 -12.09
N ILE A 394 3.37 6.71 -12.20
CA ILE A 394 3.44 5.90 -13.42
C ILE A 394 2.18 5.03 -13.48
N PRO A 395 1.44 5.04 -14.60
CA PRO A 395 0.27 4.19 -14.75
C PRO A 395 0.66 2.73 -14.84
N PHE A 396 -0.17 1.84 -14.27
CA PHE A 396 0.08 0.40 -14.25
C PHE A 396 0.49 -0.20 -15.62
N TYR A 397 -0.06 0.29 -16.73
CA TYR A 397 0.26 -0.24 -18.08
C TYR A 397 1.66 0.14 -18.59
N HIS A 398 2.45 0.88 -17.81
CA HIS A 398 3.89 1.12 -18.00
C HIS A 398 4.72 0.63 -16.81
N ALA A 399 4.09 0.03 -15.79
CA ALA A 399 4.74 -0.31 -14.55
C ALA A 399 5.76 -1.44 -14.71
N GLU A 400 5.48 -2.46 -15.54
CA GLU A 400 6.44 -3.54 -15.78
C GLU A 400 7.75 -3.01 -16.39
N GLU A 401 7.67 -2.20 -17.46
CA GLU A 401 8.85 -1.62 -18.11
C GLU A 401 9.66 -0.72 -17.15
N ALA A 402 8.98 0.13 -16.39
CA ALA A 402 9.63 0.98 -15.41
C ALA A 402 10.21 0.16 -14.24
N THR A 403 9.62 -0.99 -13.90
CA THR A 403 10.14 -1.90 -12.87
C THR A 403 11.46 -2.51 -13.32
N GLU A 404 11.55 -2.96 -14.57
CA GLU A 404 12.81 -3.45 -15.14
C GLU A 404 13.90 -2.37 -15.16
N ALA A 405 13.53 -1.13 -15.45
CA ALA A 405 14.46 -0.01 -15.42
C ALA A 405 15.05 0.23 -14.01
N ILE A 406 14.21 0.28 -12.96
CA ILE A 406 14.69 0.57 -11.60
C ILE A 406 15.49 -0.59 -10.98
N LYS A 407 15.25 -1.84 -11.42
CA LYS A 407 16.06 -3.01 -10.99
C LYS A 407 17.54 -2.81 -11.27
N THR A 408 17.89 -2.14 -12.37
CA THR A 408 19.29 -1.87 -12.74
C THR A 408 20.00 -0.93 -11.75
N VAL A 409 19.24 -0.03 -11.11
CA VAL A 409 19.74 0.90 -10.09
C VAL A 409 19.73 0.26 -8.70
N MET A 410 18.62 -0.40 -8.35
CA MET A 410 18.44 -1.00 -7.03
C MET A 410 19.35 -2.21 -6.81
N GLY A 411 19.67 -2.96 -7.86
CA GLY A 411 20.48 -4.18 -7.79
C GLY A 411 19.98 -5.13 -6.69
N LYS A 412 20.87 -5.45 -5.73
CA LYS A 412 20.57 -6.32 -4.58
C LYS A 412 19.49 -5.80 -3.63
N HIS A 413 19.15 -4.51 -3.69
CA HIS A 413 18.12 -3.92 -2.84
C HIS A 413 16.72 -4.09 -3.40
N TYR A 414 16.56 -4.49 -4.67
CA TYR A 414 15.26 -4.84 -5.22
C TYR A 414 14.80 -6.18 -4.63
N ARG A 415 13.56 -6.23 -4.14
CA ARG A 415 13.02 -7.40 -3.47
C ARG A 415 11.82 -7.93 -4.23
N SER A 416 11.84 -9.23 -4.49
CA SER A 416 10.69 -9.97 -4.99
C SER A 416 10.62 -11.36 -4.35
N ASN A 417 9.41 -11.90 -4.28
CA ASN A 417 9.17 -13.32 -4.01
C ASN A 417 8.11 -13.83 -4.98
N THR A 418 8.58 -14.50 -6.02
CA THR A 418 7.76 -15.12 -7.07
C THR A 418 7.82 -16.64 -7.01
N GLU A 419 8.49 -17.20 -6.00
CA GLU A 419 8.68 -18.64 -5.85
C GLU A 419 7.33 -19.35 -5.71
N GLY A 420 7.05 -20.31 -6.60
CA GLY A 420 5.79 -21.06 -6.58
C GLY A 420 4.59 -20.31 -7.17
N GLY A 421 4.79 -19.13 -7.78
CA GLY A 421 3.75 -18.35 -8.45
C GLY A 421 2.53 -18.08 -7.56
N SER A 422 1.32 -18.23 -8.11
CA SER A 422 0.07 -18.00 -7.37
C SER A 422 -0.07 -18.86 -6.10
N LEU A 423 0.43 -20.11 -6.11
CA LEU A 423 0.43 -20.95 -4.90
C LEU A 423 1.44 -20.45 -3.87
N GLY A 424 2.57 -19.90 -4.32
CA GLY A 424 3.56 -19.21 -3.49
C GLY A 424 3.00 -17.97 -2.81
N PHE A 425 2.23 -17.16 -3.53
CA PHE A 425 1.52 -16.01 -2.96
C PHE A 425 0.56 -16.45 -1.84
N LEU A 426 -0.28 -17.46 -2.09
CA LEU A 426 -1.21 -17.98 -1.09
C LEU A 426 -0.48 -18.60 0.11
N LYS A 427 0.60 -19.35 -0.13
CA LYS A 427 1.49 -19.88 0.92
C LYS A 427 2.10 -18.76 1.76
N SER A 428 2.40 -17.62 1.13
CA SER A 428 3.00 -16.46 1.80
C SER A 428 2.07 -15.82 2.84
N LEU A 429 0.74 -15.91 2.67
CA LEU A 429 -0.21 -15.45 3.71
C LEU A 429 0.02 -16.17 5.05
N TRP A 430 0.32 -17.47 4.99
CA TRP A 430 0.61 -18.27 6.17
C TRP A 430 2.03 -18.05 6.67
N THR A 431 3.03 -18.14 5.78
CA THR A 431 4.43 -18.06 6.21
C THR A 431 4.76 -16.66 6.74
N THR A 432 4.32 -15.58 6.10
CA THR A 432 4.57 -14.23 6.58
C THR A 432 4.00 -14.02 7.99
N ALA A 433 2.78 -14.50 8.27
CA ALA A 433 2.16 -14.39 9.61
C ALA A 433 2.94 -15.15 10.70
N ARG A 434 3.60 -16.26 10.35
CA ARG A 434 4.46 -17.04 11.26
C ARG A 434 5.82 -16.39 11.50
N TRP A 435 6.38 -15.73 10.50
CA TRP A 435 7.74 -15.19 10.55
C TRP A 435 7.79 -13.73 11.04
N CYS A 436 6.73 -12.95 10.82
CA CYS A 436 6.71 -11.50 11.01
C CYS A 436 5.82 -11.10 12.19
N GLN A 437 6.29 -11.29 13.43
CA GLN A 437 5.48 -11.07 14.63
C GLN A 437 5.77 -9.73 15.31
N TRP A 438 7.05 -9.40 15.49
CA TRP A 438 7.52 -8.09 15.95
C TRP A 438 8.83 -7.73 15.25
N VAL A 439 9.28 -6.49 15.39
CA VAL A 439 10.56 -6.02 14.86
C VAL A 439 11.49 -5.53 15.98
N GLU A 440 12.79 -5.69 15.76
CA GLU A 440 13.86 -5.21 16.66
C GLU A 440 15.19 -5.05 15.87
N PRO A 441 16.19 -4.34 16.42
CA PRO A 441 17.51 -4.22 15.80
C PRO A 441 18.25 -5.55 15.64
N SER A 442 19.24 -5.61 14.74
CA SER A 442 20.20 -6.72 14.72
C SER A 442 21.17 -6.67 15.92
N GLU A 443 21.64 -7.82 16.43
CA GLU A 443 22.58 -7.89 17.56
C GLU A 443 23.90 -7.14 17.28
N GLY A 444 24.38 -7.22 16.03
CA GLY A 444 25.59 -6.53 15.58
C GLY A 444 25.39 -5.08 15.13
N ALA A 445 24.20 -4.49 15.32
CA ALA A 445 23.90 -3.15 14.88
C ALA A 445 24.61 -2.08 15.74
N VAL A 446 25.29 -1.14 15.10
CA VAL A 446 25.92 0.01 15.76
C VAL A 446 25.47 1.32 15.09
N GLY A 447 25.72 2.46 15.73
CA GLY A 447 25.39 3.78 15.19
C GLY A 447 23.95 3.88 14.68
N ASP A 448 23.79 4.34 13.44
CA ASP A 448 22.50 4.47 12.75
C ASP A 448 21.85 3.11 12.46
N GLY A 449 22.64 2.03 12.44
CA GLY A 449 22.14 0.67 12.27
C GLY A 449 21.21 0.24 13.41
N LYS A 450 21.37 0.81 14.61
CA LYS A 450 20.45 0.58 15.72
C LYS A 450 19.02 1.05 15.43
N GLY A 451 18.84 1.95 14.46
CA GLY A 451 17.53 2.41 14.01
C GLY A 451 16.93 1.60 12.86
N ILE A 452 17.55 0.47 12.48
CA ILE A 452 17.08 -0.41 11.40
C ILE A 452 16.63 -1.74 12.03
N TYR A 453 15.33 -1.99 11.96
CA TYR A 453 14.68 -3.13 12.59
C TYR A 453 14.30 -4.18 11.55
N PHE A 454 14.34 -5.44 11.95
CA PHE A 454 13.90 -6.58 11.15
C PHE A 454 12.94 -7.44 11.96
N PHE A 455 12.11 -8.21 11.25
CA PHE A 455 11.17 -9.11 11.92
C PHE A 455 11.86 -10.18 12.76
N ARG A 456 11.19 -10.58 13.83
CA ARG A 456 11.52 -11.71 14.69
C ARG A 456 10.24 -12.43 15.06
N ASN A 457 10.40 -13.63 15.60
CA ASN A 457 9.30 -14.48 15.99
C ASN A 457 9.71 -15.42 17.14
N HIS A 458 8.72 -15.86 17.90
CA HIS A 458 8.88 -16.87 18.96
C HIS A 458 8.81 -18.30 18.40
N ASN A 459 8.64 -18.46 17.09
CA ASN A 459 8.51 -19.75 16.41
C ASN A 459 9.85 -20.42 16.08
N GLY A 460 10.97 -19.79 16.45
CA GLY A 460 12.32 -20.29 16.14
C GLY A 460 12.68 -20.23 14.64
N LEU A 461 12.00 -19.38 13.86
CA LEU A 461 12.22 -19.27 12.42
C LEU A 461 13.21 -18.14 12.12
N GLY A 462 14.36 -18.48 11.51
CA GLY A 462 15.36 -17.50 11.11
C GLY A 462 16.22 -16.98 12.26
N GLN A 463 16.56 -15.68 12.23
CA GLN A 463 17.37 -15.04 13.26
C GLN A 463 16.67 -15.04 14.61
N LYS A 464 17.43 -15.40 15.65
CA LYS A 464 16.91 -15.43 17.03
C LYS A 464 16.59 -14.00 17.52
N PRO A 465 15.59 -13.85 18.39
CA PRO A 465 15.40 -12.61 19.12
C PRO A 465 16.65 -12.22 19.92
N LEU A 466 16.86 -10.92 20.11
CA LEU A 466 17.89 -10.36 20.96
C LEU A 466 17.76 -10.91 22.38
N LYS A 467 18.88 -11.29 22.98
CA LYS A 467 18.89 -11.65 24.40
C LYS A 467 18.57 -10.41 25.23
N ILE A 468 17.56 -10.52 26.07
CA ILE A 468 17.27 -9.49 27.07
C ILE A 468 18.42 -9.53 28.06
N ARG A 469 19.13 -8.42 28.23
CA ARG A 469 20.11 -8.31 29.31
C ARG A 469 19.31 -8.25 30.61
N GLU A 470 19.48 -9.25 31.47
CA GLU A 470 19.01 -9.18 32.85
C GLU A 470 19.58 -7.88 33.46
N GLN A 471 18.70 -6.95 33.83
CA GLN A 471 19.06 -5.75 34.58
C GLN A 471 18.92 -6.00 36.07
#